data_AF-A0A0H5SIW8-F1
#
_entry.id   AF-A0A0H5SIW8-F1
#
_cell.length_a   1.000
_cell.length_b   1.000
_cell.length_c   1.000
_cell.angle_alpha   90.00
_cell.angle_beta   90.00
_cell.angle_gamma   90.00
#
_symmetry.space_group_name_H-M   'P 1'
#
loop_
_entity.id
_entity.type
_entity.pdbx_description
1 polymer ?
#
loop_
_entity_poly.entity_id
_entity_poly.type
_entity_poly.pdbx_seq_one_letter_code
_entity_poly.pdbx_strand_id
1 'polypeptide(L)'
;MRGKYLYIIILLFMVFVLTACSSKKSSEIEHRAYVMTESEEPIKPTVILSDDNKFSFSYSPLSSYIAIGTYEIDDSNIILKTDDGLYKYVFKIEDGALIFNANESSSIPSYAEVPDGAIFE
;
A
#
# COMPACT_ATOMS: atom_id res chain seq x y z
N MET A 1 52.24 -6.67 26.07
CA MET A 1 51.41 -7.41 25.08
C MET A 1 49.93 -6.98 25.12
N ARG A 2 49.61 -5.68 25.20
CA ARG A 2 48.22 -5.18 25.35
C ARG A 2 47.70 -4.37 24.14
N GLY A 3 48.58 -3.72 23.37
CA GLY A 3 48.19 -2.89 22.22
C GLY A 3 47.87 -3.66 20.92
N LYS A 4 48.44 -4.86 20.74
CA LYS A 4 48.19 -5.69 19.54
C LYS A 4 46.78 -6.29 19.52
N TYR A 5 46.27 -6.69 20.68
CA TYR A 5 44.91 -7.23 20.82
C TYR A 5 43.83 -6.15 20.74
N LEU A 6 44.16 -4.90 21.14
CA LEU A 6 43.26 -3.75 20.98
C LEU A 6 43.00 -3.44 19.49
N TYR A 7 44.06 -3.49 18.67
CA TYR A 7 43.92 -3.35 17.21
C TYR A 7 43.12 -4.50 16.59
N ILE A 8 43.32 -5.75 17.05
CA ILE A 8 42.56 -6.92 16.56
C ILE A 8 41.07 -6.79 16.91
N ILE A 9 40.72 -6.26 18.09
CA ILE A 9 39.32 -6.04 18.51
C ILE A 9 38.67 -4.90 17.71
N ILE A 10 39.38 -3.81 17.42
CA ILE A 10 38.87 -2.70 16.60
C ILE A 10 38.67 -3.13 15.13
N LEU A 11 39.55 -3.97 14.59
CA LEU A 11 39.46 -4.48 13.22
C LEU A 11 38.32 -5.51 13.05
N LEU A 12 37.97 -6.25 14.12
CA LEU A 12 36.83 -7.17 14.14
C LEU A 12 35.47 -6.47 14.20
N PHE A 13 35.40 -5.27 14.78
CA PHE A 13 34.16 -4.49 14.89
C PHE A 13 33.75 -3.83 13.57
N MET A 14 34.72 -3.54 12.68
CA MET A 14 34.48 -2.92 11.37
C MET A 14 33.84 -3.88 10.35
N VAL A 15 33.89 -5.19 10.58
CA VAL A 15 33.29 -6.22 9.70
C VAL A 15 31.82 -6.46 10.02
N PHE A 16 31.34 -6.05 11.20
CA PHE A 16 29.94 -6.28 11.62
C PHE A 16 28.94 -5.23 11.10
N VAL A 17 29.39 -4.13 10.49
CA VAL A 17 28.51 -3.02 10.07
C VAL A 17 27.83 -3.26 8.71
N LEU A 18 28.10 -4.39 8.03
CA LEU A 18 27.56 -4.66 6.69
C LEU A 18 26.43 -5.70 6.62
N THR A 19 25.85 -6.11 7.75
CA THR A 19 24.78 -7.13 7.75
C THR A 19 23.48 -6.62 8.39
N ALA A 20 22.93 -5.54 7.85
CA ALA A 20 21.52 -5.20 8.10
C ALA A 20 20.91 -4.35 6.97
N CYS A 21 21.22 -4.63 5.71
CA CYS A 21 20.21 -4.40 4.68
C CYS A 21 19.27 -5.61 4.74
N SER A 22 18.28 -5.53 5.65
CA SER A 22 17.05 -6.28 5.45
C SER A 22 16.46 -5.73 4.17
N SER A 23 16.72 -6.41 3.04
CA SER A 23 16.01 -6.18 1.80
C SER A 23 14.55 -6.55 2.08
N LYS A 24 13.78 -5.59 2.61
CA LYS A 24 12.32 -5.59 2.52
C LYS A 24 12.06 -5.85 1.05
N LYS A 25 11.51 -7.03 0.76
CA LYS A 25 10.91 -7.34 -0.54
C LYS A 25 9.84 -6.27 -0.69
N SER A 26 10.17 -5.16 -1.34
CA SER A 26 9.17 -4.18 -1.73
C SER A 26 8.26 -4.97 -2.64
N SER A 27 7.04 -5.24 -2.18
CA SER A 27 6.02 -5.81 -3.04
C SER A 27 5.78 -4.72 -4.08
N GLU A 28 6.45 -4.84 -5.22
CA GLU A 28 6.40 -3.85 -6.28
C GLU A 28 4.96 -3.81 -6.77
N ILE A 29 4.29 -2.69 -6.51
CA ILE A 29 2.89 -2.53 -6.87
C ILE A 29 2.82 -2.21 -8.36
N GLU A 30 2.00 -2.95 -9.09
CA GLU A 30 1.86 -2.75 -10.53
C GLU A 30 0.88 -1.61 -10.84
N HIS A 31 1.20 -0.78 -11.84
CA HIS A 31 0.29 0.22 -12.40
C HIS A 31 -0.78 -0.47 -13.26
N ARG A 32 -1.86 -0.88 -12.60
CA ARG A 32 -2.98 -1.59 -13.24
C ARG A 32 -4.29 -1.32 -12.50
N ALA A 33 -5.36 -1.91 -13.01
CA ALA A 33 -6.63 -2.01 -12.31
C ALA A 33 -6.61 -3.20 -11.35
N TYR A 34 -6.96 -2.96 -10.09
CA TYR A 34 -7.24 -3.93 -9.05
C TYR A 34 -8.74 -3.94 -8.83
N VAL A 35 -9.38 -5.09 -9.02
CA VAL A 35 -10.84 -5.22 -9.03
C VAL A 35 -11.29 -6.09 -7.86
N MET A 36 -12.28 -5.64 -7.10
CA MET A 36 -12.94 -6.46 -6.07
C MET A 36 -13.87 -7.48 -6.74
N THR A 37 -13.32 -8.63 -7.13
CA THR A 37 -14.04 -9.61 -7.94
C THR A 37 -15.21 -10.28 -7.20
N GLU A 38 -15.17 -10.29 -5.86
CA GLU A 38 -16.24 -10.83 -5.00
C GLU A 38 -17.48 -9.93 -4.87
N SER A 39 -17.42 -8.68 -5.38
CA SER A 39 -18.58 -7.80 -5.38
C SER A 39 -19.67 -8.31 -6.33
N GLU A 40 -20.92 -8.27 -5.86
CA GLU A 40 -22.14 -8.60 -6.61
C GLU A 40 -22.64 -7.42 -7.46
N GLU A 41 -21.98 -6.26 -7.40
CA GLU A 41 -22.37 -5.11 -8.21
C GLU A 41 -22.09 -5.36 -9.70
N PRO A 42 -22.97 -4.86 -10.61
CA PRO A 42 -22.77 -5.02 -12.05
C PRO A 42 -21.51 -4.31 -12.55
N ILE A 43 -21.08 -3.26 -11.85
CA ILE A 43 -19.81 -2.57 -12.05
C ILE A 43 -19.03 -2.68 -10.75
N LYS A 44 -17.96 -3.47 -10.77
CA LYS A 44 -17.24 -3.86 -9.55
C LYS A 44 -16.40 -2.70 -9.00
N PRO A 45 -16.26 -2.59 -7.67
CA PRO A 45 -15.29 -1.70 -7.04
C PRO A 45 -13.90 -1.90 -7.64
N THR A 46 -13.27 -0.81 -8.07
CA THR A 46 -12.00 -0.87 -8.79
C THR A 46 -11.07 0.26 -8.37
N VAL A 47 -9.84 -0.08 -8.00
CA VAL A 47 -8.72 0.84 -7.81
C VAL A 47 -7.83 0.77 -9.04
N ILE A 48 -7.60 1.89 -9.71
CA ILE A 48 -6.66 1.99 -10.82
C ILE A 48 -5.45 2.77 -10.34
N LEU A 49 -4.27 2.17 -10.46
CA LEU A 49 -3.00 2.83 -10.24
C LEU A 49 -2.34 3.12 -11.59
N SER A 50 -1.90 4.35 -11.76
CA SER A 50 -1.25 4.84 -12.97
C SER A 50 0.14 5.36 -12.65
N ASP A 51 0.90 5.66 -13.70
CA ASP A 51 2.18 6.37 -13.60
C ASP A 51 2.02 7.71 -12.85
N ASP A 52 3.15 8.28 -12.44
CA ASP A 52 3.23 9.54 -11.68
C ASP A 52 2.47 9.52 -10.34
N ASN A 53 2.40 8.34 -9.71
CA ASN A 53 1.75 8.11 -8.42
C ASN A 53 0.28 8.54 -8.40
N LYS A 54 -0.45 8.35 -9.50
CA LYS A 54 -1.87 8.70 -9.62
C LYS A 54 -2.78 7.51 -9.38
N PHE A 55 -3.94 7.76 -8.78
CA PHE A 55 -4.99 6.75 -8.64
C PHE A 55 -6.37 7.25 -9.03
N SER A 56 -7.24 6.30 -9.35
CA SER A 56 -8.69 6.45 -9.35
C SER A 56 -9.32 5.30 -8.57
N PHE A 57 -10.34 5.57 -7.77
CA PHE A 57 -11.10 4.57 -7.03
C PHE A 57 -12.61 4.81 -7.20
N SER A 58 -13.25 3.83 -7.83
CA SER A 58 -14.70 3.76 -8.01
C SER A 58 -15.21 2.59 -7.19
N TYR A 59 -15.97 2.86 -6.11
CA TYR A 59 -16.46 1.82 -5.20
C TYR A 59 -17.89 1.38 -5.45
N SER A 60 -18.71 2.14 -6.18
CA SER A 60 -20.07 1.71 -6.55
C SER A 60 -20.64 2.56 -7.69
N PRO A 61 -21.41 1.99 -8.63
CA PRO A 61 -22.14 2.73 -9.64
C PRO A 61 -23.26 3.61 -9.07
N LEU A 62 -23.67 3.40 -7.81
CA LEU A 62 -24.62 4.27 -7.13
C LEU A 62 -23.97 5.55 -6.61
N SER A 63 -22.64 5.61 -6.57
CA SER A 63 -21.92 6.81 -6.18
C SER A 63 -21.83 7.80 -7.34
N SER A 64 -22.16 9.06 -7.07
CA SER A 64 -21.87 10.17 -7.99
C SER A 64 -20.43 10.68 -7.86
N TYR A 65 -19.61 10.06 -7.01
CA TYR A 65 -18.26 10.49 -6.70
C TYR A 65 -17.24 9.41 -7.09
N ILE A 66 -16.23 9.82 -7.86
CA ILE A 66 -15.06 9.00 -8.17
C ILE A 66 -13.88 9.61 -7.43
N ALA A 67 -13.24 8.83 -6.55
CA ALA A 67 -12.08 9.28 -5.80
C ALA A 67 -10.87 9.30 -6.74
N ILE A 68 -10.26 10.46 -6.95
CA ILE A 68 -9.07 10.62 -7.79
C ILE A 68 -8.03 11.39 -7.00
N GLY A 69 -6.77 11.00 -7.12
CA GLY A 69 -5.69 11.79 -6.59
C GLY A 69 -4.33 11.14 -6.70
N THR A 70 -3.54 11.26 -5.64
CA THR A 70 -2.19 10.70 -5.56
C THR A 70 -2.09 9.61 -4.51
N TYR A 71 -1.15 8.70 -4.69
CA TYR A 71 -0.87 7.66 -3.71
C TYR A 71 0.57 7.70 -3.21
N GLU A 72 0.75 7.21 -1.99
CA GLU A 72 2.05 6.99 -1.35
C GLU A 72 2.14 5.53 -0.90
N ILE A 73 3.34 4.96 -0.96
CA ILE A 73 3.62 3.62 -0.44
C ILE A 73 4.37 3.80 0.88
N ASP A 74 3.82 3.25 1.95
CA ASP A 74 4.43 3.19 3.27
C ASP A 74 4.53 1.72 3.71
N ASP A 75 5.75 1.18 3.66
CA ASP A 75 6.06 -0.23 3.91
C ASP A 75 5.27 -1.22 3.05
N SER A 76 4.20 -1.80 3.61
CA SER A 76 3.31 -2.74 2.93
C SER A 76 1.90 -2.17 2.78
N ASN A 77 1.76 -0.86 2.87
CA ASN A 77 0.50 -0.16 2.67
C ASN A 77 0.61 0.82 1.51
N ILE A 78 -0.49 0.96 0.78
CA ILE A 78 -0.72 2.07 -0.14
C ILE A 78 -1.78 3.00 0.46
N ILE A 79 -1.48 4.30 0.44
CA ILE A 79 -2.33 5.35 0.98
C ILE A 79 -2.77 6.24 -0.19
N LEU A 80 -4.05 6.17 -0.54
CA LEU A 80 -4.69 6.96 -1.58
C LEU A 80 -5.25 8.25 -0.97
N LYS A 81 -4.83 9.42 -1.45
CA LYS A 81 -5.30 10.73 -0.98
C LYS A 81 -5.96 11.49 -2.13
N THR A 82 -7.24 11.82 -1.97
CA THR A 82 -7.97 12.53 -3.03
C THR A 82 -7.44 13.94 -3.23
N ASP A 83 -7.42 14.41 -4.49
CA ASP A 83 -6.90 15.74 -4.85
C ASP A 83 -7.73 16.88 -4.20
N ASP A 84 -9.00 16.62 -3.86
CA ASP A 84 -9.86 17.54 -3.11
C ASP A 84 -9.57 17.58 -1.60
N GLY A 85 -8.70 16.70 -1.10
CA GLY A 85 -8.32 16.61 0.32
C GLY A 85 -9.40 16.06 1.25
N LEU A 86 -10.51 15.54 0.71
CA LEU A 86 -11.65 15.07 1.51
C LEU A 86 -11.50 13.63 2.02
N TYR A 87 -10.84 12.77 1.26
CA TYR A 87 -10.82 11.34 1.54
C TYR A 87 -9.42 10.74 1.50
N LYS A 88 -9.23 9.75 2.36
CA LYS A 88 -8.02 8.92 2.43
C LYS A 88 -8.45 7.45 2.44
N TYR A 89 -7.88 6.63 1.57
CA TYR A 89 -8.13 5.18 1.56
C TYR A 89 -6.82 4.42 1.72
N VAL A 90 -6.80 3.41 2.58
CA VAL A 90 -5.61 2.63 2.90
C VAL A 90 -5.85 1.19 2.52
N PHE A 91 -4.88 0.61 1.81
CA PHE A 91 -4.87 -0.81 1.48
C PHE A 91 -3.54 -1.42 1.90
N LYS A 92 -3.58 -2.64 2.42
CA LYS A 92 -2.38 -3.46 2.58
C LYS A 92 -2.06 -4.13 1.24
N ILE A 93 -0.79 -4.12 0.86
CA ILE A 93 -0.26 -4.82 -0.30
C ILE A 93 0.16 -6.21 0.15
N GLU A 94 -0.47 -7.24 -0.40
CA GLU A 94 -0.19 -8.64 -0.06
C GLU A 94 -0.36 -9.51 -1.31
N ASP A 95 0.68 -10.27 -1.66
CA ASP A 95 0.69 -11.21 -2.79
C ASP A 95 0.21 -10.64 -4.14
N GLY A 96 0.48 -9.35 -4.39
CA GLY A 96 0.09 -8.66 -5.63
C GLY A 96 -1.35 -8.16 -5.65
N ALA A 97 -2.07 -8.28 -4.53
CA ALA A 97 -3.41 -7.78 -4.30
C ALA A 97 -3.41 -6.58 -3.33
N LEU A 98 -4.54 -5.87 -3.29
CA LEU A 98 -4.82 -4.79 -2.35
C LEU A 98 -5.94 -5.20 -1.40
N ILE A 99 -5.65 -5.21 -0.10
CA ILE A 99 -6.61 -5.57 0.94
C ILE A 99 -7.07 -4.29 1.63
N PHE A 100 -8.36 -3.96 1.52
CA PHE A 100 -8.90 -2.71 2.06
C PHE A 100 -8.84 -2.68 3.58
N ASN A 101 -8.31 -1.59 4.14
CA ASN A 101 -8.29 -1.32 5.59
C ASN A 101 -9.31 -0.23 5.91
N ALA A 102 -10.51 -0.63 6.34
CA ALA A 102 -11.59 0.29 6.65
C ALA A 102 -11.30 1.14 7.89
N ASN A 103 -10.53 0.61 8.85
CA ASN A 103 -10.22 1.31 10.11
C ASN A 103 -9.32 2.53 9.91
N GLU A 104 -8.43 2.48 8.91
CA GLU A 104 -7.54 3.59 8.58
C GLU A 104 -8.03 4.44 7.40
N SER A 105 -9.14 4.04 6.77
CA SER A 105 -9.75 4.73 5.63
C SER A 105 -10.88 5.66 6.05
N SER A 106 -11.19 6.63 5.18
CA SER A 106 -12.45 7.33 5.20
C SER A 106 -13.61 6.36 4.98
N SER A 107 -14.74 6.64 5.61
CA SER A 107 -15.94 5.80 5.48
C SER A 107 -16.43 5.75 4.03
N ILE A 108 -16.60 4.53 3.53
CA ILE A 108 -17.29 4.26 2.27
C ILE A 108 -18.79 4.14 2.57
N PRO A 109 -19.68 4.70 1.73
CA PRO A 109 -21.12 4.53 1.89
C PRO A 109 -21.53 3.05 1.99
N SER A 110 -22.43 2.72 2.91
CA SER A 110 -22.79 1.32 3.21
C SER A 110 -23.39 0.55 2.03
N TYR A 111 -23.96 1.24 1.04
CA TYR A 111 -24.53 0.62 -0.16
C TYR A 111 -23.47 0.09 -1.13
N ALA A 112 -22.20 0.48 -0.99
CA ALA A 112 -21.12 0.04 -1.88
C ALA A 112 -20.54 -1.33 -1.49
N GLU A 113 -20.90 -1.84 -0.30
CA GLU A 113 -20.53 -3.18 0.16
C GLU A 113 -19.02 -3.49 0.04
N VAL A 114 -18.16 -2.51 0.37
CA VAL A 114 -16.70 -2.67 0.47
C VAL A 114 -16.33 -2.85 1.95
N PRO A 115 -16.33 -4.07 2.50
CA PRO A 115 -16.01 -4.33 3.90
C PRO A 115 -14.51 -4.22 4.17
N ASP A 116 -14.16 -4.10 5.45
CA ASP A 116 -12.77 -4.28 5.92
C ASP A 116 -12.26 -5.67 5.47
N GLY A 117 -11.04 -5.72 4.94
CA GLY A 117 -10.44 -6.94 4.40
C GLY A 117 -10.85 -7.28 2.97
N ALA A 118 -11.69 -6.48 2.30
CA ALA A 118 -12.04 -6.70 0.89
C ALA A 118 -10.80 -6.76 0.00
N ILE A 119 -10.75 -7.73 -0.91
CA ILE A 119 -9.57 -8.01 -1.73
C ILE A 119 -9.78 -7.48 -3.15
N PHE A 120 -8.80 -6.74 -3.66
CA PHE A 120 -8.77 -6.23 -5.03
C PHE A 120 -7.56 -6.83 -5.77
N GLU A 121 -7.81 -7.50 -6.89
CA GLU A 121 -6.80 -8.24 -7.68
C GLU A 121 -6.73 -7.83 -9.14
#